data_AF-A0A520G9R9-F1
#
_entry.id   AF-A0A520G9R9-F1
#
_cell.length_a   1.000
_cell.length_b   1.000
_cell.length_c   1.000
_cell.angle_alpha   90.00
_cell.angle_beta   90.00
_cell.angle_gamma   90.00
#
_symmetry.space_group_name_H-M   'P 1'
#
loop_
_entity.id
_entity.type
_entity.pdbx_description
1 polymer ?
#
loop_
_entity_poly.entity_id
_entity_poly.type
_entity_poly.pdbx_seq_one_letter_code
_entity_poly.pdbx_strand_id
1 'polypeptide(L)'
;MLAYFGWPRAHEDDAERAVRAGLAVTAAASRLMTSAARNLQTRIGIATGLVVVGDLIPEGSGQRHAIVGETPNLAARLQAIAEPGTVVIADSTRHLAGNLFVLRDLGAQTLKGITEPTFVFAVVGERALESRFAAQHEGEVTAMVGRDQELALLVERWRRAKAGEGQVVLLSGEAGVGKSRITEAVIEAALADPHFLLRYQCSPYHGDSALYPTIQQITQAAGLTEDDSVGKRLERLEALLAMATEEVGAIAPLIAMLLGLDPTSRYGVSTLTPQQRRNRTLAALIEQLVGLAARKPVPWVVEDAQWIDPTTLEMIEMALDRVQGTRVLALITSRPTFVASFGGHPVVTRLALNRLGRRGPPR
;
A
#
# COMPACT_ATOMS: atom_id res chain seq x y z
N MET A 1 -24.32 -8.71 11.03
CA MET A 1 -24.33 -7.72 9.93
C MET A 1 -23.92 -8.44 8.65
N LEU A 2 -24.50 -8.07 7.51
CA LEU A 2 -24.16 -8.66 6.21
C LEU A 2 -23.86 -7.51 5.24
N ALA A 3 -22.78 -7.63 4.48
CA ALA A 3 -22.32 -6.66 3.50
C ALA A 3 -21.89 -7.39 2.23
N TYR A 4 -22.08 -6.75 1.07
CA TYR A 4 -21.77 -7.34 -0.23
C TYR A 4 -20.77 -6.44 -0.96
N PHE A 5 -19.85 -7.08 -1.66
CA PHE A 5 -18.87 -6.45 -2.55
C PHE A 5 -19.11 -6.97 -3.97
N GLY A 6 -18.97 -6.11 -4.97
CA GLY A 6 -19.29 -6.42 -6.37
C GLY A 6 -20.74 -6.34 -6.78
N TRP A 7 -21.60 -5.79 -5.92
CA TRP A 7 -22.98 -5.46 -6.25
C TRP A 7 -23.33 -4.07 -5.70
N PRO A 8 -24.07 -3.21 -6.46
CA PRO A 8 -24.63 -3.45 -7.79
C PRO A 8 -23.63 -3.30 -8.94
N ARG A 9 -22.39 -2.87 -8.66
CA ARG A 9 -21.31 -2.76 -9.64
C ARG A 9 -20.12 -3.61 -9.20
N ALA A 10 -19.66 -4.47 -10.12
CA ALA A 10 -18.48 -5.29 -9.94
C ALA A 10 -17.20 -4.50 -10.25
N HIS A 11 -16.18 -4.73 -9.45
CA HIS A 11 -14.82 -4.23 -9.58
C HIS A 11 -13.84 -5.41 -9.47
N GLU A 12 -12.69 -5.33 -10.12
CA GLU A 12 -11.69 -6.42 -10.10
C GLU A 12 -11.13 -6.69 -8.68
N ASP A 13 -11.20 -5.69 -7.81
CA ASP A 13 -10.63 -5.68 -6.46
C ASP A 13 -11.65 -5.97 -5.35
N ASP A 14 -12.88 -6.41 -5.67
CA ASP A 14 -13.94 -6.60 -4.66
C ASP A 14 -13.60 -7.61 -3.56
N ALA A 15 -12.85 -8.67 -3.88
CA ALA A 15 -12.36 -9.61 -2.88
C ALA A 15 -11.37 -8.95 -1.91
N GLU A 16 -10.45 -8.13 -2.42
CA GLU A 16 -9.53 -7.33 -1.61
C GLU A 16 -10.29 -6.36 -0.71
N ARG A 17 -11.27 -5.63 -1.27
CA ARG A 17 -12.11 -4.67 -0.54
C ARG A 17 -12.85 -5.31 0.61
N ALA A 18 -13.41 -6.50 0.39
CA ALA A 18 -14.11 -7.25 1.42
C ALA A 18 -13.19 -7.59 2.58
N VAL A 19 -11.98 -8.07 2.29
CA VAL A 19 -10.99 -8.42 3.32
C VAL A 19 -10.53 -7.20 4.11
N ARG A 20 -10.19 -6.10 3.42
CA ARG A 20 -9.81 -4.83 4.07
C ARG A 20 -10.91 -4.28 4.96
N ALA A 21 -12.16 -4.31 4.49
CA ALA A 21 -13.31 -3.89 5.28
C ALA A 21 -13.47 -4.76 6.52
N GLY A 22 -13.27 -6.08 6.40
CA GLY A 22 -13.24 -7.00 7.53
C GLY A 22 -12.20 -6.58 8.58
N LEU A 23 -10.94 -6.40 8.15
CA LEU A 23 -9.85 -5.98 9.05
C LEU A 23 -10.14 -4.63 9.72
N ALA A 24 -10.62 -3.65 8.95
CA ALA A 24 -10.98 -2.34 9.46
C ALA A 24 -12.09 -2.40 10.52
N VAL A 25 -13.12 -3.23 10.30
CA VAL A 25 -14.20 -3.43 11.28
C VAL A 25 -13.67 -4.11 12.54
N THR A 26 -12.81 -5.13 12.44
CA THR A 26 -12.20 -5.78 13.60
C THR A 26 -11.34 -4.81 14.42
N ALA A 27 -10.53 -3.97 13.75
CA ALA A 27 -9.68 -2.98 14.39
C ALA A 27 -10.47 -1.82 15.01
N ALA A 28 -11.56 -1.38 14.37
CA ALA A 28 -12.43 -0.36 14.93
C ALA A 28 -13.20 -0.88 16.16
N ALA A 29 -13.73 -2.11 16.08
CA ALA A 29 -14.49 -2.71 17.18
C ALA A 29 -13.65 -2.92 18.44
N SER A 30 -12.37 -3.32 18.30
CA SER A 30 -11.49 -3.54 19.44
C SER A 30 -11.21 -2.28 20.26
N ARG A 31 -11.41 -1.08 19.69
CA ARG A 31 -11.30 0.22 20.36
C ARG A 31 -12.58 0.64 21.10
N LEU A 32 -13.69 -0.06 20.89
CA LEU A 32 -14.96 0.24 21.54
C LEU A 32 -15.06 -0.54 22.85
N MET A 33 -15.32 0.18 23.95
CA MET A 33 -15.61 -0.43 25.23
C MET A 33 -17.12 -0.63 25.39
N THR A 34 -17.49 -1.83 25.80
CA THR A 34 -18.86 -2.14 26.20
C THR A 34 -19.16 -1.58 27.59
N SER A 35 -20.44 -1.49 27.95
CA SER A 35 -20.88 -1.09 29.31
C SER A 35 -20.33 -1.97 30.43
N ALA A 36 -19.86 -3.18 30.10
CA ALA A 36 -19.20 -4.11 31.02
C ALA A 36 -17.66 -3.94 31.07
N ALA A 37 -17.12 -2.82 30.58
CA ALA A 37 -15.69 -2.51 30.53
C ALA A 37 -14.83 -3.57 29.82
N ARG A 38 -15.38 -4.25 28.82
CA ARG A 38 -14.66 -5.16 27.92
C ARG A 38 -14.64 -4.61 26.51
N ASN A 39 -13.54 -4.84 25.78
CA ASN A 39 -13.43 -4.48 24.38
C ASN A 39 -14.41 -5.31 23.55
N LEU A 40 -15.13 -4.66 22.65
CA LEU A 40 -16.02 -5.34 21.71
C LEU A 40 -15.18 -6.13 20.71
N GLN A 41 -15.53 -7.40 20.50
CA GLN A 41 -14.87 -8.26 19.53
C GLN A 41 -15.88 -8.69 18.46
N THR A 42 -15.49 -8.57 17.20
CA THR A 42 -16.27 -9.02 16.05
C THR A 42 -15.65 -10.27 15.45
N ARG A 43 -16.48 -11.10 14.84
CA ARG A 43 -16.06 -12.27 14.07
C ARG A 43 -16.55 -12.05 12.64
N ILE A 44 -15.68 -12.18 11.66
CA ILE A 44 -16.02 -11.90 10.27
C ILE A 44 -15.66 -13.10 9.41
N GLY A 45 -16.63 -13.53 8.60
CA GLY A 45 -16.45 -14.57 7.59
C GLY A 45 -16.70 -13.97 6.20
N ILE A 46 -15.80 -14.23 5.26
CA ILE A 46 -15.89 -13.71 3.89
C ILE A 46 -15.77 -14.87 2.91
N ALA A 47 -16.69 -14.92 1.96
CA ALA A 47 -16.66 -15.88 0.86
C ALA A 47 -16.99 -15.17 -0.45
N THR A 48 -16.37 -15.64 -1.53
CA THR A 48 -16.61 -15.14 -2.88
C THR A 48 -17.13 -16.27 -3.75
N GLY A 49 -18.16 -15.99 -4.53
CA GLY A 49 -18.83 -16.95 -5.39
C GLY A 49 -20.07 -16.36 -6.05
N LEU A 50 -20.64 -17.08 -7.01
CA LEU A 50 -21.82 -16.63 -7.74
C LEU A 50 -23.04 -16.56 -6.81
N VAL A 51 -23.80 -15.47 -6.94
CA VAL A 51 -25.06 -15.25 -6.21
C VAL A 51 -26.08 -14.64 -7.15
N VAL A 52 -27.35 -14.99 -6.95
CA VAL A 52 -28.47 -14.39 -7.66
C VAL A 52 -29.12 -13.37 -6.75
N VAL A 53 -29.21 -12.12 -7.21
CA VAL A 53 -29.92 -11.05 -6.51
C VAL A 53 -31.26 -10.86 -7.20
N GLY A 54 -32.35 -11.10 -6.47
CA GLY A 54 -33.71 -10.93 -6.97
C GLY A 54 -34.50 -9.88 -6.19
N ASP A 55 -35.36 -9.16 -6.89
CA ASP A 55 -36.40 -8.33 -6.28
C ASP A 55 -37.54 -9.23 -5.82
N LEU A 56 -37.42 -9.73 -4.59
CA LEU A 56 -38.51 -10.45 -3.94
C LEU A 56 -39.23 -9.48 -3.00
N ILE A 57 -40.30 -8.84 -3.50
CA ILE A 57 -41.66 -8.65 -2.88
C ILE A 57 -42.33 -7.33 -3.36
N PRO A 58 -43.68 -7.31 -3.52
CA PRO A 58 -44.47 -6.16 -4.01
C PRO A 58 -44.43 -4.92 -3.09
N GLU A 59 -44.76 -3.77 -3.68
CA GLU A 59 -44.83 -2.44 -3.08
C GLU A 59 -45.33 -2.43 -1.62
N GLY A 60 -44.51 -1.94 -0.67
CA GLY A 60 -44.99 -1.52 0.65
C GLY A 60 -44.18 -1.89 1.89
N SER A 61 -43.08 -2.66 1.80
CA SER A 61 -42.19 -2.86 2.96
C SER A 61 -40.72 -2.83 2.53
N GLY A 62 -39.89 -2.14 3.32
CA GLY A 62 -38.56 -1.64 2.93
C GLY A 62 -37.69 -2.61 2.13
N GLN A 63 -37.06 -2.06 1.09
CA GLN A 63 -36.12 -2.72 0.17
C GLN A 63 -35.21 -3.73 0.88
N ARG A 64 -35.58 -5.00 0.83
CA ARG A 64 -34.70 -6.12 1.20
C ARG A 64 -34.60 -7.00 -0.03
N HIS A 65 -33.66 -6.69 -0.92
CA HIS A 65 -33.35 -7.58 -2.04
C HIS A 65 -32.94 -8.95 -1.48
N ALA A 66 -33.61 -10.00 -1.93
CA ALA A 66 -33.33 -11.35 -1.49
C ALA A 66 -32.17 -11.89 -2.33
N ILE A 67 -31.07 -12.22 -1.64
CA ILE A 67 -29.88 -12.77 -2.26
C ILE A 67 -29.89 -14.27 -2.01
N VAL A 68 -29.93 -15.03 -3.10
CA VAL A 68 -29.97 -16.49 -3.08
C VAL A 68 -28.66 -17.01 -3.66
N GLY A 69 -27.98 -17.88 -2.91
CA GLY A 69 -26.73 -18.51 -3.33
C GLY A 69 -26.10 -19.27 -2.18
N GLU A 70 -25.09 -20.09 -2.51
CA GLU A 70 -24.33 -20.85 -1.51
C GLU A 70 -23.31 -19.95 -0.78
N THR A 71 -22.84 -18.89 -1.45
CA THR A 71 -21.81 -17.97 -0.94
C THR A 71 -22.18 -17.27 0.38
N PRO A 72 -23.39 -16.67 0.55
CA PRO A 72 -23.76 -16.04 1.82
C PRO A 72 -23.84 -17.05 2.98
N ASN A 73 -24.27 -18.28 2.69
CA ASN A 73 -24.29 -19.35 3.68
C ASN A 73 -22.86 -19.75 4.08
N LEU A 74 -21.95 -19.91 3.11
CA LEU A 74 -20.55 -20.18 3.36
C LEU A 74 -19.92 -19.06 4.22
N ALA A 75 -20.11 -17.78 3.87
CA ALA A 75 -19.61 -16.65 4.65
C ALA A 75 -20.11 -16.67 6.11
N ALA A 76 -21.39 -17.00 6.33
CA ALA A 76 -21.95 -17.14 7.67
C ALA A 76 -21.33 -18.32 8.45
N ARG A 77 -21.00 -19.43 7.77
CA ARG A 77 -20.30 -20.57 8.39
C ARG A 77 -18.86 -20.22 8.77
N LEU A 78 -18.15 -19.51 7.90
CA LEU A 78 -16.81 -19.01 8.20
C LEU A 78 -16.81 -18.06 9.40
N GLN A 79 -17.81 -17.17 9.49
CA GLN A 79 -17.97 -16.28 10.64
C GLN A 79 -18.17 -17.06 11.94
N ALA A 80 -18.89 -18.18 11.91
CA ALA A 80 -19.17 -18.99 13.09
C ALA A 80 -17.91 -19.66 13.66
N ILE A 81 -16.99 -20.08 12.78
CA ILE A 81 -15.72 -20.72 13.18
C ILE A 81 -14.60 -19.71 13.47
N ALA A 82 -14.76 -18.44 13.11
CA ALA A 82 -13.77 -17.40 13.35
C ALA A 82 -13.56 -17.17 14.86
N GLU A 83 -12.30 -17.01 15.27
CA GLU A 83 -11.95 -16.58 16.63
C GLU A 83 -12.40 -15.12 16.85
N PRO A 84 -12.75 -14.71 18.08
CA PRO A 84 -13.08 -13.32 18.37
C PRO A 84 -11.98 -12.35 17.92
N GLY A 85 -12.35 -11.29 17.20
CA GLY A 85 -11.43 -10.28 16.66
C GLY A 85 -10.77 -10.66 15.33
N THR A 86 -11.14 -11.79 14.72
CA THR A 86 -10.49 -12.28 13.49
C THR A 86 -11.40 -12.26 12.27
N VAL A 87 -10.75 -12.25 11.10
CA VAL A 87 -11.38 -12.39 9.78
C VAL A 87 -10.98 -13.74 9.20
N VAL A 88 -11.95 -14.56 8.81
CA VAL A 88 -11.74 -15.85 8.13
C VAL A 88 -12.28 -15.78 6.72
N ILE A 89 -11.50 -16.27 5.75
CA ILE A 89 -11.84 -16.25 4.33
C ILE A 89 -11.87 -17.65 3.72
N ALA A 90 -12.73 -17.85 2.73
CA ALA A 90 -12.72 -19.04 1.88
C ALA A 90 -11.51 -19.03 0.95
N ASP A 91 -11.11 -20.21 0.47
CA ASP A 91 -10.08 -20.36 -0.56
C ASP A 91 -10.41 -19.60 -1.86
N SER A 92 -11.68 -19.53 -2.25
CA SER A 92 -12.12 -18.73 -3.41
C SER A 92 -11.82 -17.24 -3.24
N THR A 93 -12.01 -16.69 -2.04
CA THR A 93 -11.66 -15.30 -1.72
C THR A 93 -10.15 -15.11 -1.68
N ARG A 94 -9.40 -16.07 -1.13
CA ARG A 94 -7.93 -16.06 -1.14
C ARG A 94 -7.39 -15.98 -2.58
N HIS A 95 -7.89 -16.82 -3.48
CA HIS A 95 -7.45 -16.84 -4.87
C HIS A 95 -7.65 -15.49 -5.58
N LEU A 96 -8.76 -14.81 -5.31
CA LEU A 96 -9.06 -13.50 -5.92
C LEU A 96 -8.34 -12.33 -5.23
N ALA A 97 -8.16 -12.40 -3.91
CA ALA A 97 -7.37 -11.43 -3.15
C ALA A 97 -5.86 -11.54 -3.43
N GLY A 98 -5.43 -12.67 -4.00
CA GLY A 98 -4.03 -12.95 -4.32
C GLY A 98 -3.14 -12.89 -3.09
N ASN A 99 -1.91 -12.41 -3.28
CA ASN A 99 -0.86 -12.39 -2.27
C ASN A 99 -0.80 -11.08 -1.47
N LEU A 100 -1.93 -10.35 -1.37
CA LEU A 100 -2.00 -9.03 -0.71
C LEU A 100 -2.07 -9.09 0.81
N PHE A 101 -2.41 -10.26 1.38
CA PHE A 101 -2.62 -10.44 2.80
C PHE A 101 -1.72 -11.52 3.38
N VAL A 102 -1.35 -11.37 4.64
CA VAL A 102 -0.71 -12.43 5.42
C VAL A 102 -1.80 -13.35 5.94
N LEU A 103 -1.75 -14.61 5.53
CA LEU A 103 -2.77 -15.61 5.83
C LEU A 103 -2.18 -16.70 6.72
N ARG A 104 -2.94 -17.10 7.74
CA ARG A 104 -2.69 -18.31 8.54
C ARG A 104 -3.64 -19.40 8.07
N ASP A 105 -3.07 -20.50 7.59
CA ASP A 105 -3.84 -21.66 7.16
C ASP A 105 -4.51 -22.32 8.37
N LEU A 106 -5.83 -22.52 8.29
CA LEU A 106 -6.62 -23.22 9.30
C LEU A 106 -7.04 -24.62 8.84
N GLY A 107 -6.55 -25.06 7.68
CA GLY A 107 -6.80 -26.36 7.07
C GLY A 107 -8.20 -26.51 6.51
N ALA A 108 -8.52 -27.75 6.14
CA ALA A 108 -9.84 -28.14 5.68
C ALA A 108 -10.81 -28.25 6.86
N GLN A 109 -11.89 -27.48 6.81
CA GLN A 109 -12.94 -27.45 7.84
C GLN A 109 -14.22 -28.09 7.31
N THR A 110 -14.85 -28.93 8.13
CA THR A 110 -16.17 -29.49 7.82
C THR A 110 -17.24 -28.50 8.30
N LEU A 111 -17.90 -27.85 7.36
CA LEU A 111 -18.89 -26.81 7.66
C LEU A 111 -20.30 -27.38 7.57
N LYS A 112 -21.16 -27.03 8.54
CA LYS A 112 -22.54 -27.54 8.58
C LYS A 112 -23.30 -27.20 7.30
N GLY A 113 -23.74 -28.24 6.58
CA GLY A 113 -24.51 -28.13 5.34
C GLY A 113 -23.67 -27.99 4.07
N ILE A 114 -22.34 -28.16 4.18
CA ILE A 114 -21.42 -28.23 3.04
C ILE A 114 -20.79 -29.62 3.07
N THR A 115 -20.98 -30.38 2.01
CA THR A 115 -20.61 -31.80 1.95
C THR A 115 -19.09 -31.99 1.85
N GLU A 116 -18.41 -31.09 1.15
CA GLU A 116 -16.97 -31.14 0.95
C GLU A 116 -16.23 -30.29 1.99
N PRO A 117 -15.16 -30.81 2.63
CA PRO A 117 -14.30 -30.02 3.49
C PRO A 117 -13.78 -28.77 2.75
N THR A 118 -13.98 -27.60 3.34
CA THR A 118 -13.58 -26.34 2.72
C THR A 118 -12.28 -25.86 3.35
N PHE A 119 -11.28 -25.52 2.54
CA PHE A 119 -10.07 -24.87 3.04
C PHE A 119 -10.35 -23.42 3.42
N VAL A 120 -9.90 -23.04 4.62
CA VAL A 120 -10.18 -21.71 5.17
C VAL A 120 -8.92 -21.09 5.75
N PHE A 121 -8.85 -19.76 5.70
CA PHE A 121 -7.67 -19.00 6.08
C PHE A 121 -8.05 -17.88 7.03
N ALA A 122 -7.30 -17.71 8.12
CA ALA A 122 -7.39 -16.52 8.95
C ALA A 122 -6.53 -15.42 8.34
N VAL A 123 -7.09 -14.22 8.20
CA VAL A 123 -6.36 -13.04 7.75
C VAL A 123 -5.68 -12.42 8.95
N VAL A 124 -4.35 -12.47 8.96
CA VAL A 124 -3.52 -11.92 10.05
C VAL A 124 -3.35 -10.41 9.88
N GLY A 125 -3.26 -9.96 8.63
CA GLY A 125 -3.12 -8.54 8.30
C GLY A 125 -2.79 -8.35 6.83
N GLU A 126 -2.54 -7.10 6.46
CA GLU A 126 -2.05 -6.78 5.13
C GLU A 126 -0.56 -7.11 4.99
N ARG A 127 -0.15 -7.60 3.83
CA ARG A 127 1.27 -7.84 3.54
C ARG A 127 1.97 -6.52 3.22
N ALA A 128 3.19 -6.36 3.77
CA ALA A 128 4.02 -5.17 3.60
C ALA A 128 4.37 -4.91 2.11
N LEU A 129 4.61 -3.65 1.76
CA LEU A 129 4.71 -3.16 0.39
C LEU A 129 5.87 -3.80 -0.40
N GLU A 130 7.00 -4.06 0.26
CA GLU A 130 8.15 -4.76 -0.35
C GLU A 130 7.80 -6.17 -0.84
N SER A 131 6.82 -6.81 -0.20
CA SER A 131 6.44 -8.19 -0.47
C SER A 131 5.26 -8.31 -1.44
N ARG A 132 4.55 -7.24 -1.80
CA ARG A 132 3.38 -7.35 -2.71
C ARG A 132 3.77 -7.75 -4.14
N PHE A 133 4.80 -7.13 -4.71
CA PHE A 133 5.29 -7.50 -6.04
C PHE A 133 6.08 -8.81 -6.00
N ALA A 134 6.96 -9.00 -5.00
CA ALA A 134 7.73 -10.22 -4.81
C ALA A 134 6.82 -11.46 -4.59
N ALA A 135 5.73 -11.31 -3.83
CA ALA A 135 4.78 -12.38 -3.61
C ALA A 135 3.83 -12.58 -4.81
N GLN A 136 3.47 -11.54 -5.58
CA GLN A 136 2.74 -11.73 -6.84
C GLN A 136 3.57 -12.50 -7.90
N HIS A 137 4.90 -12.55 -7.75
CA HIS A 137 5.83 -13.16 -8.71
C HIS A 137 6.70 -14.27 -8.09
N GLU A 138 6.23 -14.99 -7.06
CA GLU A 138 6.89 -16.21 -6.54
C GLU A 138 7.04 -17.33 -7.60
N GLY A 139 6.51 -17.16 -8.81
CA GLY A 139 6.82 -17.96 -9.99
C GLY A 139 7.61 -17.15 -11.02
N GLU A 140 8.84 -17.60 -11.31
CA GLU A 140 9.76 -17.14 -12.37
C GLU A 140 9.83 -15.63 -12.63
N VAL A 141 10.98 -15.02 -12.31
CA VAL A 141 11.35 -13.69 -12.81
C VAL A 141 11.35 -13.73 -14.34
N THR A 142 10.21 -13.39 -14.93
CA THR A 142 10.09 -13.33 -16.39
C THR A 142 11.09 -12.30 -16.91
N ALA A 143 11.92 -12.73 -17.85
CA ALA A 143 12.87 -11.84 -18.51
C ALA A 143 12.11 -10.67 -19.14
N MET A 144 12.62 -9.44 -18.99
CA MET A 144 12.04 -8.30 -19.67
C MET A 144 12.25 -8.43 -21.17
N VAL A 145 11.19 -8.72 -21.93
CA VAL A 145 11.25 -8.87 -23.38
C VAL A 145 10.77 -7.59 -24.07
N GLY A 146 11.56 -7.07 -25.00
CA GLY A 146 11.14 -6.00 -25.92
C GLY A 146 11.06 -4.60 -25.30
N ARG A 147 11.80 -4.35 -24.22
CA ARG A 147 11.83 -3.07 -23.47
C ARG A 147 13.24 -2.50 -23.32
N ASP A 148 14.14 -2.88 -24.24
CA ASP A 148 15.57 -2.56 -24.14
C ASP A 148 15.81 -1.04 -24.15
N GLN A 149 15.03 -0.29 -24.94
CA GLN A 149 15.15 1.17 -25.03
C GLN A 149 14.68 1.87 -23.76
N GLU A 150 13.52 1.48 -23.23
CA GLU A 150 12.98 2.05 -22.00
C GLU A 150 13.88 1.72 -20.81
N LEU A 151 14.38 0.48 -20.72
CA LEU A 151 15.30 0.07 -19.67
C LEU A 151 16.63 0.83 -19.76
N ALA A 152 17.21 0.95 -20.97
CA ALA A 152 18.45 1.70 -21.17
C ALA A 152 18.32 3.17 -20.74
N LEU A 153 17.18 3.81 -21.02
CA LEU A 153 16.90 5.17 -20.57
C LEU A 153 16.87 5.26 -19.04
N LEU A 154 16.15 4.35 -18.38
CA LEU A 154 16.03 4.37 -16.92
C LEU A 154 17.36 4.07 -16.22
N VAL A 155 18.16 3.14 -16.77
CA VAL A 155 19.52 2.84 -16.28
C VAL A 155 20.43 4.05 -16.46
N GLU A 156 20.33 4.78 -17.58
CA GLU A 156 21.09 6.02 -17.77
C GLU A 156 20.65 7.11 -16.78
N ARG A 157 19.34 7.23 -16.49
CA ARG A 157 18.84 8.14 -15.45
C ARG A 157 19.35 7.75 -14.06
N TRP A 158 19.40 6.45 -13.75
CA TRP A 158 20.02 5.96 -12.52
C TRP A 158 21.51 6.34 -12.44
N ARG A 159 22.26 6.18 -13.53
CA ARG A 159 23.68 6.55 -13.57
C ARG A 159 23.90 8.04 -13.28
N ARG A 160 23.08 8.92 -13.84
CA ARG A 160 23.12 10.38 -13.58
C ARG A 160 22.76 10.69 -12.13
N ALA A 161 21.68 10.08 -11.61
CA ALA A 161 21.32 10.23 -10.20
C ALA A 161 22.48 9.82 -9.28
N LYS A 162 23.12 8.67 -9.51
CA LYS A 162 24.30 8.25 -8.73
C LYS A 162 25.44 9.28 -8.75
N ALA A 163 25.61 10.00 -9.86
CA ALA A 163 26.61 11.06 -9.99
C ALA A 163 26.23 12.38 -9.30
N GLY A 164 25.07 12.46 -8.64
CA GLY A 164 24.58 13.66 -7.95
C GLY A 164 23.66 14.54 -8.79
N GLU A 165 23.32 14.10 -10.01
CA GLU A 165 22.33 14.77 -10.85
C GLU A 165 20.96 14.10 -10.66
N GLY A 166 20.19 14.55 -9.67
CA GLY A 166 18.92 13.92 -9.32
C GLY A 166 17.97 13.84 -10.51
N GLN A 167 17.31 12.69 -10.64
CA GLN A 167 16.43 12.40 -11.77
C GLN A 167 15.04 12.03 -11.26
N VAL A 168 14.02 12.49 -11.98
CA VAL A 168 12.63 12.09 -11.75
C VAL A 168 12.11 11.51 -13.06
N VAL A 169 11.53 10.31 -13.02
CA VAL A 169 10.90 9.69 -14.18
C VAL A 169 9.44 9.43 -13.88
N LEU A 170 8.57 10.00 -14.70
CA LEU A 170 7.13 9.70 -14.68
C LEU A 170 6.84 8.65 -15.75
N LEU A 171 6.63 7.41 -15.31
CA LEU A 171 6.31 6.24 -16.13
C LEU A 171 4.80 6.09 -16.24
N SER A 172 4.24 6.49 -17.38
CA SER A 172 2.80 6.41 -17.66
C SER A 172 2.47 5.21 -18.54
N GLY A 173 1.40 4.48 -18.24
CA GLY A 173 0.93 3.41 -19.11
C GLY A 173 -0.26 2.64 -18.55
N GLU A 174 -0.91 1.87 -19.41
CA GLU A 174 -2.10 1.10 -19.05
C GLU A 174 -1.84 0.05 -17.95
N ALA A 175 -2.91 -0.41 -17.30
CA ALA A 175 -2.83 -1.54 -16.38
C ALA A 175 -2.24 -2.78 -17.09
N GLY A 176 -1.37 -3.51 -16.41
CA GLY A 176 -0.71 -4.72 -16.95
C GLY A 176 0.38 -4.48 -18.00
N VAL A 177 0.73 -3.23 -18.35
CA VAL A 177 1.74 -2.95 -19.39
C VAL A 177 3.20 -3.24 -18.99
N GLY A 178 3.43 -3.58 -17.71
CA GLY A 178 4.75 -3.89 -17.15
C GLY A 178 5.44 -2.74 -16.41
N LYS A 179 4.71 -1.71 -15.94
CA LYS A 179 5.28 -0.57 -15.17
C LYS A 179 6.07 -1.03 -13.94
N SER A 180 5.49 -1.87 -13.09
CA SER A 180 6.17 -2.37 -11.89
C SER A 180 7.36 -3.25 -12.25
N ARG A 181 7.23 -4.12 -13.27
CA ARG A 181 8.36 -4.97 -13.70
C ARG A 181 9.55 -4.17 -14.22
N ILE A 182 9.34 -3.10 -14.98
CA ILE A 182 10.45 -2.26 -15.44
C ILE A 182 11.08 -1.47 -14.30
N THR A 183 10.28 -0.99 -13.33
CA THR A 183 10.77 -0.38 -12.10
C THR A 183 11.65 -1.35 -11.32
N GLU A 184 11.21 -2.61 -11.15
CA GLU A 184 12.03 -3.66 -10.54
C GLU A 184 13.31 -3.94 -11.31
N ALA A 185 13.26 -4.04 -12.63
CA ALA A 185 14.47 -4.29 -13.43
C ALA A 185 15.53 -3.19 -13.23
N VAL A 186 15.11 -1.94 -13.03
CA VAL A 186 16.01 -0.82 -12.74
C VAL A 186 16.55 -0.92 -11.30
N ILE A 187 15.73 -1.33 -10.34
CA ILE A 187 16.15 -1.52 -8.95
C ILE A 187 17.09 -2.72 -8.81
N GLU A 188 16.82 -3.83 -9.52
CA GLU A 188 17.72 -4.98 -9.63
C GLU A 188 19.08 -4.56 -10.17
N ALA A 189 19.12 -3.69 -11.18
CA ALA A 189 20.36 -3.08 -11.66
C ALA A 189 21.03 -2.18 -10.61
N ALA A 190 20.25 -1.56 -9.71
CA ALA A 190 20.76 -0.78 -8.58
C ALA A 190 21.26 -1.64 -7.41
N LEU A 191 20.79 -2.88 -7.23
CA LEU A 191 21.27 -3.82 -6.20
C LEU A 191 22.76 -4.16 -6.34
N ALA A 192 23.37 -3.92 -7.50
CA ALA A 192 24.81 -4.01 -7.67
C ALA A 192 25.59 -2.99 -6.80
N ASP A 193 24.96 -1.87 -6.43
CA ASP A 193 25.56 -0.81 -5.61
C ASP A 193 24.84 -0.70 -4.25
N PRO A 194 25.56 -0.38 -3.15
CA PRO A 194 24.91 -0.06 -1.87
C PRO A 194 24.02 1.18 -1.99
N HIS A 195 22.72 1.05 -1.73
CA HIS A 195 21.74 2.11 -1.83
C HIS A 195 20.72 2.06 -0.67
N PHE A 196 19.91 3.11 -0.53
CA PHE A 196 18.67 3.07 0.27
C PHE A 196 17.48 3.01 -0.68
N LEU A 197 16.52 2.12 -0.44
CA LEU A 197 15.33 1.98 -1.26
C LEU A 197 14.12 2.54 -0.52
N LEU A 198 13.41 3.48 -1.14
CA LEU A 198 12.18 4.05 -0.60
C LEU A 198 11.02 3.64 -1.51
N ARG A 199 10.05 2.87 -1.00
CA ARG A 199 8.88 2.41 -1.75
C ARG A 199 7.58 2.97 -1.17
N TYR A 200 6.83 3.65 -2.03
CA TYR A 200 5.58 4.31 -1.73
C TYR A 200 4.54 3.68 -2.63
N GLN A 201 3.48 3.13 -2.05
CA GLN A 201 2.36 2.56 -2.80
C GLN A 201 1.12 3.39 -2.56
N CYS A 202 0.63 4.05 -3.60
CA CYS A 202 -0.65 4.73 -3.54
C CYS A 202 -1.79 3.69 -3.56
N SER A 203 -2.91 4.03 -2.94
CA SER A 203 -4.04 3.11 -2.80
C SER A 203 -5.35 3.81 -3.19
N PRO A 204 -6.22 3.14 -3.99
CA PRO A 204 -7.52 3.68 -4.34
C PRO A 204 -8.42 3.95 -3.13
N TYR A 205 -8.15 3.33 -1.98
CA TYR A 205 -8.93 3.50 -0.76
C TYR A 205 -8.41 4.60 0.16
N HIS A 206 -7.23 5.14 -0.12
CA HIS A 206 -6.54 6.11 0.74
C HIS A 206 -6.18 7.41 0.01
N GLY A 207 -6.84 7.72 -1.10
CA GLY A 207 -6.66 8.97 -1.84
C GLY A 207 -6.97 10.23 -1.02
N ASP A 208 -7.83 10.13 0.01
CA ASP A 208 -8.15 11.24 0.92
C ASP A 208 -7.38 11.17 2.25
N SER A 209 -6.56 10.13 2.45
CA SER A 209 -5.76 9.95 3.66
C SER A 209 -4.40 10.62 3.47
N ALA A 210 -4.23 11.81 4.06
CA ALA A 210 -3.01 12.59 3.92
C ALA A 210 -1.75 11.78 4.26
N LEU A 211 -0.76 11.81 3.36
CA LEU A 211 0.55 11.15 3.53
C LEU A 211 0.47 9.64 3.75
N TYR A 212 -0.60 8.97 3.34
CA TYR A 212 -0.77 7.52 3.50
C TYR A 212 0.45 6.69 3.02
N PRO A 213 0.93 6.83 1.77
CA PRO A 213 2.07 6.03 1.31
C PRO A 213 3.34 6.33 2.10
N THR A 214 3.54 7.57 2.54
CA THR A 214 4.66 7.99 3.39
C THR A 214 4.59 7.34 4.77
N ILE A 215 3.41 7.35 5.41
CA ILE A 215 3.18 6.73 6.72
C ILE A 215 3.47 5.22 6.64
N GLN A 216 3.00 4.54 5.59
CA GLN A 216 3.25 3.12 5.37
C GLN A 216 4.74 2.84 5.19
N GLN A 217 5.43 3.64 4.38
CA GLN A 217 6.85 3.48 4.14
C GLN A 217 7.67 3.63 5.42
N ILE A 218 7.42 4.67 6.22
CA ILE A 218 8.16 4.91 7.47
C ILE A 218 7.85 3.82 8.49
N THR A 219 6.58 3.43 8.62
CA THR A 219 6.14 2.36 9.52
C THR A 219 6.87 1.05 9.23
N GLN A 220 6.97 0.70 7.95
CA GLN A 220 7.65 -0.53 7.51
C GLN A 220 9.16 -0.42 7.66
N ALA A 221 9.78 0.69 7.26
CA ALA A 221 11.22 0.89 7.35
C ALA A 221 11.71 0.91 8.81
N ALA A 222 10.94 1.47 9.75
CA ALA A 222 11.24 1.42 11.18
C ALA A 222 10.84 0.07 11.83
N GLY A 223 10.17 -0.82 11.08
CA GLY A 223 9.69 -2.11 11.59
C GLY A 223 8.74 -1.96 12.78
N LEU A 224 7.83 -0.98 12.75
CA LEU A 224 6.90 -0.73 13.84
C LEU A 224 5.78 -1.78 13.84
N THR A 225 5.52 -2.40 14.99
CA THR A 225 4.44 -3.38 15.14
C THR A 225 3.38 -2.90 16.12
N GLU A 226 2.15 -3.42 15.99
CA GLU A 226 1.06 -3.05 16.90
C GLU A 226 1.35 -3.40 18.36
N ASP A 227 2.13 -4.46 18.60
CA ASP A 227 2.52 -4.91 19.94
C ASP A 227 3.60 -4.04 20.62
N ASP A 228 4.26 -3.14 19.89
CA ASP A 228 5.30 -2.28 20.47
C ASP A 228 4.70 -1.19 21.35
N SER A 229 5.29 -0.97 22.52
CA SER A 229 5.01 0.21 23.35
C SER A 229 5.37 1.50 22.62
N VAL A 230 4.72 2.62 22.97
CA VAL A 230 5.00 3.92 22.36
C VAL A 230 6.48 4.29 22.46
N GLY A 231 7.12 4.04 23.61
CA GLY A 231 8.56 4.30 23.81
C GLY A 231 9.44 3.51 22.83
N LYS A 232 9.16 2.22 22.63
CA LYS A 232 9.90 1.38 21.69
C LYS A 232 9.70 1.79 20.24
N ARG A 233 8.49 2.23 19.88
CA ARG A 233 8.21 2.77 18.54
C ARG A 233 8.97 4.08 18.29
N LEU A 234 9.06 4.95 19.29
CA LEU A 234 9.85 6.18 19.21
C LEU A 234 11.34 5.88 19.06
N GLU A 235 11.89 4.92 19.80
CA GLU A 235 13.31 4.50 19.66
C GLU A 235 13.62 3.97 18.25
N ARG A 236 12.74 3.13 17.69
CA ARG A 236 12.87 2.63 16.32
C ARG A 236 12.78 3.75 15.28
N LEU A 237 11.86 4.69 15.48
CA LEU A 237 11.74 5.87 14.63
C LEU A 237 13.00 6.74 14.68
N GLU A 238 13.54 7.02 15.87
CA GLU A 238 14.78 7.78 16.02
C GLU A 238 15.97 7.10 15.33
N ALA A 239 16.10 5.77 15.47
CA ALA A 239 17.14 5.00 14.82
C ALA A 239 17.04 5.08 13.28
N LEU A 240 15.82 5.04 12.74
CA LEU A 240 15.57 5.23 11.31
C LEU A 240 15.99 6.65 10.86
N LEU A 241 15.55 7.69 11.58
CA LEU A 241 15.83 9.09 11.23
C LEU A 241 17.32 9.43 11.33
N ALA A 242 18.04 8.81 12.28
CA ALA A 242 19.49 8.97 12.45
C ALA A 242 20.31 8.49 11.23
N MET A 243 19.69 7.68 10.35
CA MET A 243 20.32 7.31 9.07
C MET A 243 20.43 8.49 8.10
N ALA A 244 19.66 9.55 8.27
CA ALA A 244 19.63 10.69 7.35
C ALA A 244 20.14 11.99 7.97
N THR A 245 19.92 12.21 9.27
CA THR A 245 20.18 13.48 9.94
C THR A 245 20.74 13.31 11.35
N GLU A 246 21.46 14.31 11.84
CA GLU A 246 21.86 14.44 13.25
C GLU A 246 20.80 15.18 14.08
N GLU A 247 19.88 15.91 13.44
CA GLU A 247 18.83 16.70 14.09
C GLU A 247 17.58 15.86 14.47
N VAL A 248 17.81 14.63 14.92
CA VAL A 248 16.73 13.68 15.23
C VAL A 248 15.74 14.24 16.25
N GLY A 249 16.22 14.96 17.28
CA GLY A 249 15.36 15.55 18.31
C GLY A 249 14.39 16.62 17.78
N ALA A 250 14.71 17.30 16.69
CA ALA A 250 13.83 18.29 16.08
C ALA A 250 12.79 17.66 15.14
N ILE A 251 13.16 16.57 14.46
CA ILE A 251 12.36 15.93 13.41
C ILE A 251 11.48 14.81 13.96
N ALA A 252 12.00 13.99 14.87
CA ALA A 252 11.29 12.85 15.45
C ALA A 252 9.90 13.19 16.03
N PRO A 253 9.68 14.29 16.78
CA PRO A 253 8.34 14.61 17.27
C PRO A 253 7.34 14.93 16.16
N LEU A 254 7.78 15.50 15.03
CA LEU A 254 6.91 15.80 13.89
C LEU A 254 6.46 14.51 13.20
N ILE A 255 7.40 13.59 12.94
CA ILE A 255 7.11 12.31 12.30
C ILE A 255 6.33 11.38 13.25
N ALA A 256 6.62 11.39 14.55
CA ALA A 256 5.86 10.64 15.54
C ALA A 256 4.37 11.03 15.54
N MET A 257 4.06 12.33 15.53
CA MET A 257 2.67 12.80 15.42
C MET A 257 2.02 12.39 14.10
N LEU A 258 2.77 12.41 12.98
CA LEU A 258 2.28 11.93 11.69
C LEU A 258 1.90 10.44 11.74
N LEU A 259 2.67 9.63 12.46
CA LEU A 259 2.38 8.20 12.69
C LEU A 259 1.30 7.95 13.76
N GLY A 260 0.71 9.00 14.34
CA GLY A 260 -0.28 8.89 15.41
C GLY A 260 0.30 8.46 16.77
N LEU A 261 1.61 8.62 16.96
CA LEU A 261 2.28 8.40 18.25
C LEU A 261 2.25 9.68 19.07
N ASP A 262 2.14 9.56 20.39
CA ASP A 262 2.25 10.70 21.31
C ASP A 262 3.72 10.92 21.73
N PRO A 263 4.40 11.98 21.23
CA PRO A 263 5.79 12.27 21.55
C PRO A 263 5.96 13.04 22.87
N THR A 264 4.87 13.48 23.53
CA THR A 264 4.95 14.48 24.61
C THR A 264 5.80 14.05 25.80
N SER A 265 5.75 12.77 26.16
CA SER A 265 6.57 12.22 27.25
C SER A 265 8.08 12.27 26.99
N ARG A 266 8.50 12.24 25.71
CA ARG A 266 9.91 12.18 25.30
C ARG A 266 10.47 13.54 24.86
N TYR A 267 9.66 14.38 24.22
CA TYR A 267 10.11 15.65 23.63
C TYR A 267 9.39 16.90 24.18
N GLY A 268 8.43 16.72 25.10
CA GLY A 268 7.61 17.81 25.63
C GLY A 268 6.48 18.25 24.68
N VAL A 269 5.76 19.29 25.10
CA VAL A 269 4.60 19.81 24.36
C VAL A 269 5.08 20.70 23.22
N SER A 270 4.62 20.41 22.00
CA SER A 270 4.88 21.27 20.84
C SER A 270 4.11 22.59 20.94
N THR A 271 4.79 23.71 20.68
CA THR A 271 4.19 25.06 20.64
C THR A 271 3.77 25.48 19.24
N LEU A 272 3.94 24.61 18.23
CA LEU A 272 3.65 24.92 16.84
C LEU A 272 2.15 24.96 16.58
N THR A 273 1.70 25.91 15.75
CA THR A 273 0.33 25.88 15.22
C THR A 273 0.15 24.68 14.28
N PRO A 274 -1.09 24.21 14.04
CA PRO A 274 -1.33 23.10 13.12
C PRO A 274 -0.72 23.31 11.73
N GLN A 275 -0.78 24.53 11.18
CA GLN A 275 -0.21 24.86 9.87
C GLN A 275 1.33 24.84 9.89
N GLN A 276 1.95 25.42 10.92
CA GLN A 276 3.42 25.38 11.07
C GLN A 276 3.93 23.95 11.22
N ARG A 277 3.22 23.12 11.99
CA ARG A 277 3.52 21.71 12.15
C ARG A 277 3.43 20.96 10.83
N ARG A 278 2.36 21.17 10.03
CA ARG A 278 2.23 20.59 8.69
C ARG A 278 3.42 20.95 7.81
N ASN A 279 3.72 22.24 7.68
CA ASN A 279 4.81 22.71 6.82
C ASN A 279 6.16 22.14 7.25
N ARG A 280 6.45 22.11 8.56
CA ARG A 280 7.68 21.52 9.09
C ARG A 280 7.73 20.00 8.90
N THR A 281 6.60 19.31 8.97
CA THR A 281 6.55 17.86 8.72
C THR A 281 6.91 17.55 7.26
N LEU A 282 6.34 18.30 6.31
CA LEU A 282 6.69 18.16 4.88
C LEU A 282 8.17 18.47 4.63
N ALA A 283 8.68 19.57 5.18
CA ALA A 283 10.10 19.91 5.08
C ALA A 283 11.00 18.81 5.67
N ALA A 284 10.65 18.29 6.85
CA ALA A 284 11.41 17.23 7.51
C ALA A 284 11.43 15.95 6.67
N LEU A 285 10.32 15.55 6.05
CA LEU A 285 10.27 14.38 5.15
C LEU A 285 11.20 14.54 3.94
N ILE A 286 11.26 15.74 3.36
CA ILE A 286 12.16 16.05 2.25
C ILE A 286 13.62 16.09 2.71
N GLU A 287 13.90 16.64 3.89
CA GLU A 287 15.23 16.63 4.50
C GLU A 287 15.71 15.21 4.81
N GLN A 288 14.81 14.31 5.24
CA GLN A 288 15.13 12.88 5.38
C GLN A 288 15.56 12.28 4.05
N LEU A 289 14.81 12.51 2.96
CA LEU A 289 15.17 12.03 1.63
C LEU A 289 16.55 12.54 1.17
N VAL A 290 16.79 13.84 1.32
CA VAL A 290 18.06 14.48 0.93
C VAL A 290 19.22 13.98 1.81
N GLY A 291 18.99 13.82 3.11
CA GLY A 291 19.98 13.31 4.06
C GLY A 291 20.40 11.86 3.76
N LEU A 292 19.44 11.00 3.37
CA LEU A 292 19.75 9.65 2.87
C LEU A 292 20.59 9.72 1.59
N ALA A 293 20.21 10.58 0.64
CA ALA A 293 20.92 10.77 -0.63
C ALA A 293 22.35 11.32 -0.46
N ALA A 294 22.60 12.06 0.62
CA ALA A 294 23.92 12.52 1.00
C ALA A 294 24.84 11.38 1.48
N ARG A 295 24.28 10.23 1.92
CA ARG A 295 25.05 9.05 2.33
C ARG A 295 25.18 8.01 1.23
N LYS A 296 24.08 7.63 0.58
CA LYS A 296 24.04 6.64 -0.50
C LYS A 296 23.02 7.04 -1.57
N PRO A 297 23.15 6.58 -2.81
CA PRO A 297 22.10 6.73 -3.81
C PRO A 297 20.75 6.20 -3.32
N VAL A 298 19.65 6.83 -3.75
CA VAL A 298 18.28 6.51 -3.32
C VAL A 298 17.35 6.34 -4.51
N PRO A 299 17.01 5.10 -4.89
CA PRO A 299 15.81 4.83 -5.68
C PRO A 299 14.57 5.13 -4.82
N TRP A 300 13.79 6.12 -5.26
CA TRP A 300 12.53 6.51 -4.63
C TRP A 300 11.37 6.15 -5.55
N VAL A 301 10.71 5.04 -5.25
CA VAL A 301 9.62 4.49 -6.06
C VAL A 301 8.29 4.97 -5.51
N VAL A 302 7.47 5.56 -6.36
CA VAL A 302 6.08 5.92 -6.08
C VAL A 302 5.18 5.19 -7.07
N GLU A 303 4.53 4.14 -6.58
CA GLU A 303 3.66 3.32 -7.40
C GLU A 303 2.22 3.84 -7.41
N ASP A 304 1.64 3.77 -8.61
CA ASP A 304 0.24 4.06 -8.88
C ASP A 304 -0.23 5.47 -8.47
N ALA A 305 0.55 6.48 -8.86
CA ALA A 305 0.30 7.89 -8.55
C ALA A 305 -1.08 8.41 -9.00
N GLN A 306 -1.83 7.70 -9.84
CA GLN A 306 -3.24 8.01 -10.09
C GLN A 306 -4.14 7.98 -8.83
N TRP A 307 -3.70 7.31 -7.75
CA TRP A 307 -4.40 7.27 -6.45
C TRP A 307 -3.63 8.01 -5.34
N ILE A 308 -2.67 8.85 -5.71
CA ILE A 308 -1.88 9.61 -4.74
C ILE A 308 -2.78 10.58 -3.97
N ASP A 309 -2.58 10.69 -2.66
CA ASP A 309 -3.27 11.71 -1.88
C ASP A 309 -2.67 13.10 -2.13
N PRO A 310 -3.47 14.18 -2.04
CA PRO A 310 -3.01 15.53 -2.36
C PRO A 310 -1.79 15.99 -1.55
N THR A 311 -1.64 15.51 -0.30
CA THR A 311 -0.54 15.96 0.58
C THR A 311 0.76 15.24 0.22
N THR A 312 0.71 13.96 -0.16
CA THR A 312 1.89 13.28 -0.74
C THR A 312 2.29 13.90 -2.07
N LEU A 313 1.32 14.26 -2.92
CA LEU A 313 1.61 14.95 -4.18
C LEU A 313 2.34 16.28 -3.95
N GLU A 314 1.84 17.11 -3.04
CA GLU A 314 2.48 18.36 -2.61
C GLU A 314 3.91 18.12 -2.10
N MET A 315 4.12 17.08 -1.28
CA MET A 315 5.45 16.69 -0.79
C MET A 315 6.41 16.34 -1.94
N ILE A 316 5.94 15.58 -2.93
CA ILE A 316 6.74 15.21 -4.12
C ILE A 316 7.08 16.47 -4.92
N GLU A 317 6.11 17.36 -5.14
CA GLU A 317 6.30 18.62 -5.86
C GLU A 317 7.34 19.50 -5.17
N MET A 318 7.25 19.66 -3.85
CA MET A 318 8.24 20.39 -3.05
C MET A 318 9.64 19.74 -3.08
N ALA A 319 9.71 18.42 -3.25
CA ALA A 319 10.98 17.70 -3.31
C ALA A 319 11.73 17.93 -4.63
N LEU A 320 11.07 18.31 -5.73
CA LEU A 320 11.68 18.37 -7.07
C LEU A 320 12.89 19.31 -7.14
N ASP A 321 12.76 20.52 -6.58
CA ASP A 321 13.85 21.49 -6.52
C ASP A 321 14.99 21.00 -5.61
N ARG A 322 14.63 20.27 -4.55
CA ARG A 322 15.58 19.77 -3.56
C ARG A 322 16.37 18.56 -4.07
N VAL A 323 15.78 17.75 -4.95
CA VAL A 323 16.44 16.54 -5.47
C VAL A 323 17.40 16.81 -6.61
N GLN A 324 17.29 17.94 -7.34
CA GLN A 324 18.07 18.22 -8.55
C GLN A 324 19.59 18.01 -8.39
N GLY A 325 20.16 18.36 -7.23
CA GLY A 325 21.59 18.20 -6.93
C GLY A 325 21.91 17.03 -6.00
N THR A 326 21.06 16.00 -5.95
CA THR A 326 21.18 14.88 -5.00
C THR A 326 21.26 13.54 -5.72
N ARG A 327 21.61 12.49 -4.97
CA ARG A 327 21.69 11.12 -5.49
C ARG A 327 20.36 10.38 -5.50
N VAL A 328 19.29 11.05 -5.89
CA VAL A 328 17.92 10.50 -5.92
C VAL A 328 17.50 10.18 -7.36
N LEU A 329 16.98 8.97 -7.57
CA LEU A 329 16.19 8.63 -8.73
C LEU A 329 14.76 8.38 -8.29
N ALA A 330 13.85 9.31 -8.58
CA ALA A 330 12.43 9.09 -8.35
C ALA A 330 11.80 8.37 -9.56
N LEU A 331 11.15 7.23 -9.32
CA LEU A 331 10.39 6.47 -10.31
C LEU A 331 8.91 6.53 -9.92
N ILE A 332 8.14 7.37 -10.61
CA ILE A 332 6.73 7.59 -10.35
C ILE A 332 5.94 6.86 -11.43
N THR A 333 5.17 5.84 -11.07
CA THR A 333 4.34 5.11 -12.03
C THR A 333 2.91 5.63 -12.00
N SER A 334 2.28 5.76 -13.16
CA SER A 334 0.89 6.22 -13.24
C SER A 334 0.10 5.61 -14.40
N ARG A 335 -1.22 5.73 -14.34
CA ARG A 335 -2.08 5.57 -15.52
C ARG A 335 -2.01 6.82 -16.41
N PRO A 336 -2.34 6.72 -17.72
CA PRO A 336 -2.34 7.87 -18.64
C PRO A 336 -3.27 9.02 -18.24
N THR A 337 -4.29 8.73 -17.44
CA THR A 337 -5.25 9.72 -16.94
C THR A 337 -4.67 10.63 -15.85
N PHE A 338 -3.52 10.28 -15.26
CA PHE A 338 -2.90 11.08 -14.22
C PHE A 338 -2.18 12.29 -14.84
N VAL A 339 -2.54 13.48 -14.37
CA VAL A 339 -1.93 14.74 -14.82
C VAL A 339 -1.11 15.33 -13.67
N ALA A 340 0.20 15.15 -13.75
CA ALA A 340 1.14 15.76 -12.81
C ALA A 340 1.39 17.23 -13.18
N SER A 341 1.20 18.16 -12.23
CA SER A 341 1.51 19.59 -12.40
C SER A 341 3.00 19.82 -12.73
N PHE A 342 3.85 18.95 -12.18
CA PHE A 342 5.30 19.04 -12.27
C PHE A 342 5.91 18.42 -13.53
N GLY A 343 5.12 17.90 -14.45
CA GLY A 343 5.67 17.19 -15.60
C GLY A 343 6.44 18.08 -16.60
N GLY A 344 6.48 19.39 -16.40
CA GLY A 344 7.33 20.33 -17.16
C GLY A 344 8.63 20.70 -16.46
N HIS A 345 8.89 20.19 -15.26
CA HIS A 345 10.07 20.50 -14.47
C HIS A 345 11.35 19.91 -15.12
N PRO A 346 12.51 20.61 -15.12
CA PRO A 346 13.71 20.18 -15.85
C PRO A 346 14.28 18.81 -15.44
N VAL A 347 14.11 18.40 -14.19
CA VAL A 347 14.57 17.07 -13.72
C VAL A 347 13.63 15.92 -14.08
N VAL A 348 12.45 16.23 -14.64
CA VAL A 348 11.41 15.25 -14.93
C VAL A 348 11.50 14.76 -16.37
N THR A 349 11.75 13.47 -16.53
CA THR A 349 11.61 12.75 -17.80
C THR A 349 10.26 12.04 -17.84
N ARG A 350 9.43 12.30 -18.84
CA ARG A 350 8.20 11.54 -19.07
C ARG A 350 8.48 10.34 -19.98
N LEU A 351 8.02 9.16 -19.58
CA LEU A 351 8.14 7.94 -20.35
C LEU A 351 6.78 7.25 -20.46
N ALA A 352 6.26 7.11 -21.68
CA ALA A 352 5.02 6.40 -21.93
C ALA A 352 5.31 4.94 -22.32
N LEU A 353 4.80 3.99 -21.56
CA LEU A 353 4.87 2.57 -21.87
C LEU A 353 3.65 2.14 -22.67
N ASN A 354 3.88 1.80 -23.95
CA ASN A 354 2.86 1.23 -24.82
C ASN A 354 2.79 -0.29 -24.66
N ARG A 355 1.64 -0.92 -24.91
CA ARG A 355 1.58 -2.40 -24.98
C ARG A 355 2.57 -2.90 -26.03
N LEU A 356 3.34 -3.94 -25.68
CA LEU A 356 4.20 -4.60 -26.65
C LEU A 356 3.31 -5.17 -27.76
N GLY A 357 3.54 -4.77 -29.01
CA GLY A 357 2.87 -5.38 -30.13
C GLY A 357 3.17 -6.89 -30.14
N ARG A 358 2.17 -7.72 -30.47
CA ARG A 358 2.38 -9.15 -30.72
C ARG A 358 3.43 -9.28 -31.83
N ARG A 359 4.71 -9.44 -31.49
CA ARG A 359 5.70 -9.98 -32.42
C ARG A 359 5.30 -11.43 -32.62
N GLY A 360 4.76 -11.74 -33.80
CA GLY A 360 4.56 -13.12 -34.23
C GLY A 360 5.89 -13.88 -34.15
N PRO A 361 5.84 -15.22 -34.00
CA PRO A 361 7.06 -16.02 -33.90
C PRO A 361 7.98 -15.75 -35.10
N PRO A 362 9.31 -15.77 -34.91
CA PRO A 362 10.24 -15.67 -36.03
C PRO A 362 9.93 -16.77 -37.03
N ARG A 363 9.83 -16.39 -38.32
CA ARG A 363 9.67 -17.33 -39.44
C ARG A 363 10.96 -18.08 -39.72
#